data_AF-A0A645FHK5-F1
#
_entry.id   AF-A0A645FHK5-F1
#
_cell.length_a   1.000
_cell.length_b   1.000
_cell.length_c   1.000
_cell.angle_alpha   90.00
_cell.angle_beta   90.00
_cell.angle_gamma   90.00
#
_symmetry.space_group_name_H-M   'P 1'
#
loop_
_entity.id
_entity.type
_entity.pdbx_description
1 polymer ?
#
loop_
_entity_poly.entity_id
_entity_poly.type
_entity_poly.pdbx_seq_one_letter_code
_entity_poly.pdbx_strand_id
1 'polypeptide(L)'
;MAFRVSPEEDAQIEVAVKLTGLTKQDYITRRLLCKDVVVQGNPRVYKALRDQLAAVLDELRRIEAGSSVDDELMDTIQMIASIMDGMKEDSAYDE
;
A
#
# COMPACT_ATOMS: atom_id res chain seq x y z
N MET A 1 -0.09 24.78 -0.87
CA MET A 1 1.14 24.32 -0.18
C MET A 1 1.88 23.40 -1.15
N ALA A 2 3.21 23.42 -1.19
CA ALA A 2 4.00 22.56 -2.08
C ALA A 2 5.03 21.79 -1.24
N PHE A 3 5.02 20.47 -1.34
CA PHE A 3 6.03 19.59 -0.74
C PHE A 3 7.08 19.25 -1.78
N ARG A 4 8.34 19.12 -1.35
CA ARG A 4 9.36 18.47 -2.17
C ARG A 4 9.25 16.98 -1.92
N VAL A 5 9.05 16.24 -3.00
CA VAL A 5 8.83 14.81 -3.03
C VAL A 5 9.70 14.29 -4.15
N SER A 6 10.52 13.28 -3.88
CA SER A 6 11.27 12.53 -4.90
C SER A 6 10.30 11.77 -5.82
N PRO A 7 10.71 11.39 -7.05
CA PRO A 7 9.88 10.57 -7.94
C PRO A 7 9.37 9.27 -7.28
N GLU A 8 10.21 8.63 -6.46
CA GLU A 8 9.91 7.39 -5.75
C GLU A 8 8.84 7.61 -4.67
N GLU A 9 9.02 8.64 -3.82
CA GLU A 9 8.02 9.02 -2.81
C GLU A 9 6.69 9.44 -3.47
N ASP A 10 6.74 10.10 -4.63
CA ASP A 10 5.53 10.48 -5.37
C ASP A 10 4.77 9.25 -5.86
N ALA A 11 5.48 8.25 -6.38
CA ALA A 11 4.90 6.98 -6.78
C ALA A 11 4.25 6.23 -5.60
N GLN A 12 4.90 6.21 -4.43
CA GLN A 12 4.34 5.61 -3.22
C GLN A 12 3.06 6.33 -2.76
N ILE A 13 3.03 7.66 -2.81
CA ILE A 13 1.83 8.43 -2.47
C ILE A 13 0.71 8.16 -3.48
N GLU A 14 1.01 8.08 -4.77
CA GLU A 14 0.02 7.76 -5.81
C GLU A 14 -0.60 6.36 -5.62
N VAL A 15 0.22 5.37 -5.24
CA VAL A 15 -0.27 4.02 -4.90
C VAL A 15 -1.21 4.10 -3.70
N ALA A 16 -0.81 4.77 -2.61
CA ALA A 16 -1.63 4.89 -1.41
C ALA A 16 -2.96 5.62 -1.66
N VAL A 17 -2.95 6.69 -2.46
CA VAL A 17 -4.16 7.43 -2.87
C VAL A 17 -5.11 6.52 -3.66
N LYS A 18 -4.61 5.75 -4.62
CA LYS A 18 -5.43 4.80 -5.38
C LYS A 18 -6.05 3.72 -4.50
N LEU A 19 -5.31 3.23 -3.52
CA LEU A 19 -5.78 2.18 -2.61
C LEU A 19 -6.80 2.70 -1.60
N THR A 20 -6.65 3.94 -1.15
CA THR A 20 -7.53 4.53 -0.13
C THR A 20 -8.76 5.22 -0.72
N GLY A 21 -8.74 5.55 -2.02
CA GLY A 21 -9.79 6.31 -2.69
C GLY A 21 -9.86 7.79 -2.27
N LEU A 22 -8.89 8.25 -1.49
CA LEU A 22 -8.79 9.64 -1.04
C LEU A 22 -8.12 10.51 -2.12
N THR A 23 -8.33 11.82 -2.04
CA THR A 23 -7.46 12.73 -2.79
C THR A 23 -6.05 12.73 -2.19
N LYS A 24 -5.04 13.07 -2.99
CA LYS A 24 -3.65 13.21 -2.52
C LYS A 24 -3.52 14.15 -1.32
N GLN A 25 -4.27 15.25 -1.35
CA GLN A 25 -4.30 16.22 -0.26
C GLN A 25 -4.97 15.66 1.01
N ASP A 26 -6.08 14.92 0.88
CA ASP A 26 -6.75 14.30 2.03
C ASP A 26 -5.89 13.21 2.67
N TYR A 27 -5.22 12.40 1.85
CA TYR A 27 -4.30 11.37 2.31
C TYR A 27 -3.14 11.98 3.11
N ILE A 28 -2.46 12.99 2.54
CA ILE A 28 -1.35 13.70 3.20
C ILE A 28 -1.83 14.35 4.50
N THR A 29 -2.98 15.01 4.48
CA THR A 29 -3.52 15.69 5.67
C THR A 29 -3.86 14.70 6.78
N ARG A 30 -4.45 13.53 6.47
CA ARG A 30 -4.72 12.49 7.47
C ARG A 30 -3.45 11.91 8.06
N ARG A 31 -2.43 11.62 7.24
CA ARG A 31 -1.14 11.11 7.73
C ARG A 31 -0.39 12.14 8.57
N LEU A 32 -0.37 13.41 8.18
CA LEU A 32 0.24 14.50 8.98
C LEU A 32 -0.46 14.72 10.32
N LEU A 33 -1.75 14.43 10.42
CA LEU A 33 -2.52 14.52 11.66
C LEU A 33 -2.50 13.23 12.49
N CYS A 34 -1.67 12.24 12.13
CA CYS A 34 -1.62 10.91 12.76
C CYS A 34 -2.99 10.22 12.85
N LYS A 35 -3.87 10.48 11.87
CA LYS A 35 -5.17 9.80 11.77
C LYS A 35 -5.00 8.50 10.99
N ASP A 36 -5.51 7.40 11.54
CA ASP A 36 -5.49 6.11 10.88
C ASP A 36 -6.18 6.18 9.52
N VAL A 37 -5.50 5.65 8.51
CA VAL A 37 -6.05 5.50 7.16
C VAL A 37 -6.68 4.12 7.11
N VAL A 38 -7.98 4.05 7.40
CA VAL A 38 -8.75 2.80 7.33
C VAL A 38 -9.01 2.46 5.87
N VAL A 39 -8.49 1.33 5.40
CA VAL A 39 -8.74 0.82 4.05
C VAL A 39 -10.03 -0.01 4.09
N GLN A 40 -11.10 0.50 3.48
CA GLN A 40 -12.32 -0.28 3.32
C GLN A 40 -12.15 -1.27 2.17
N GLY A 41 -12.36 -2.56 2.46
CA GLY A 41 -12.31 -3.61 1.45
C GLY A 41 -13.36 -3.33 0.36
N ASN A 42 -12.92 -3.14 -0.88
CA ASN A 42 -13.79 -3.10 -2.05
C ASN A 42 -13.13 -3.83 -3.23
N PRO A 43 -13.88 -4.27 -4.25
CA PRO A 43 -13.32 -5.07 -5.35
C PRO A 43 -12.10 -4.45 -6.05
N ARG A 44 -11.98 -3.11 -6.05
CA ARG A 44 -10.82 -2.41 -6.63
C ARG A 44 -9.59 -2.53 -5.73
N VAL A 45 -9.75 -2.42 -4.41
CA VAL A 45 -8.67 -2.62 -3.42
C VAL A 45 -8.12 -4.03 -3.49
N TYR A 46 -9.00 -5.04 -3.51
CA TYR A 46 -8.58 -6.44 -3.67
C TYR A 46 -7.85 -6.69 -4.98
N LYS A 47 -8.32 -6.11 -6.09
CA LYS A 47 -7.63 -6.19 -7.38
C LYS A 47 -6.23 -5.59 -7.31
N ALA A 48 -6.10 -4.38 -6.76
CA ALA A 48 -4.81 -3.70 -6.65
C ALA A 48 -3.83 -4.44 -5.73
N LEU A 49 -4.30 -4.96 -4.59
CA LEU A 49 -3.50 -5.80 -3.70
C LEU A 49 -2.98 -7.05 -4.42
N ARG A 50 -3.85 -7.75 -5.15
CA ARG A 50 -3.45 -8.93 -5.92
C ARG A 50 -2.41 -8.59 -6.99
N ASP A 51 -2.63 -7.49 -7.72
CA ASP A 51 -1.71 -7.08 -8.79
C ASP A 51 -0.33 -6.70 -8.19
N GLN A 52 -0.30 -6.07 -7.00
CA GLN A 52 0.96 -5.74 -6.31
C GLN A 52 1.65 -6.98 -5.73
N LEU A 53 0.89 -7.93 -5.16
CA LEU A 53 1.43 -9.21 -4.69
C LEU A 53 2.04 -10.03 -5.84
N ALA A 54 1.45 -9.95 -7.04
CA ALA A 54 2.02 -10.60 -8.23
C ALA A 54 3.38 -9.97 -8.61
N ALA A 55 3.48 -8.64 -8.57
CA ALA A 55 4.75 -7.95 -8.83
C ALA A 55 5.83 -8.32 -7.79
N VAL A 56 5.48 -8.36 -6.50
CA VAL A 56 6.40 -8.83 -5.44
C VAL A 56 6.85 -10.27 -5.70
N LEU A 57 5.94 -11.17 -6.09
CA LEU A 57 6.27 -12.56 -6.40
C LEU A 57 7.23 -12.66 -7.58
N ASP A 58 7.03 -11.85 -8.62
CA ASP A 58 7.91 -11.82 -9.78
C ASP A 58 9.31 -11.32 -9.40
N GLU A 59 9.43 -10.32 -8.53
CA GLU A 59 10.73 -9.90 -8.01
C GLU A 59 11.40 -10.98 -7.17
N LEU A 60 10.67 -11.59 -6.23
CA LEU A 60 11.22 -12.68 -5.41
C LEU A 60 11.71 -13.86 -6.25
N ARG A 61 11.05 -14.15 -7.38
CA ARG A 61 11.48 -15.18 -8.34
C ARG A 61 12.73 -14.81 -9.12
N ARG A 62 12.99 -13.52 -9.30
CA ARG A 62 14.22 -13.02 -9.95
C ARG A 62 15.44 -13.10 -9.04
N ILE A 63 15.24 -13.11 -7.73
CA ILE A 63 16.35 -13.18 -6.77
C ILE A 63 17.03 -14.55 -6.88
N GLU A 64 18.32 -14.53 -7.25
CA GLU A 64 19.15 -15.74 -7.27
C GLU A 64 19.44 -16.24 -5.85
N ALA A 65 19.59 -17.55 -5.69
CA ALA A 65 19.87 -18.17 -4.40
C ALA A 65 21.15 -17.59 -3.77
N GLY A 66 21.01 -16.98 -2.59
CA GLY A 66 22.12 -16.36 -1.85
C GLY A 66 22.23 -14.84 -2.01
N SER A 67 21.40 -14.21 -2.85
CA SER A 67 21.30 -12.75 -2.92
C SER A 67 20.40 -12.21 -1.80
N SER A 68 20.75 -11.03 -1.26
CA SER A 68 19.90 -10.33 -0.29
C SER A 68 18.63 -9.82 -0.96
N VAL A 69 17.52 -9.87 -0.23
CA VAL A 69 16.30 -9.16 -0.61
C VAL A 69 16.58 -7.67 -0.48
N ASP A 70 16.23 -6.91 -1.50
CA ASP A 70 16.39 -5.46 -1.50
C ASP A 70 15.48 -4.78 -0.45
N ASP A 71 15.98 -3.73 0.20
CA ASP A 71 15.27 -3.03 1.27
C ASP A 71 13.96 -2.40 0.75
N GLU A 72 13.93 -1.95 -0.52
CA GLU A 72 12.73 -1.40 -1.15
C GLU A 72 11.63 -2.47 -1.36
N LEU A 73 12.04 -3.70 -1.71
CA LEU A 73 11.12 -4.83 -1.81
C LEU A 73 10.58 -5.21 -0.42
N MET A 74 11.42 -5.13 0.61
CA MET A 74 11.01 -5.34 1.99
C MET A 74 10.01 -4.29 2.46
N ASP A 75 10.26 -3.01 2.18
CA ASP A 75 9.35 -1.90 2.51
C ASP A 75 8.00 -2.06 1.79
N THR A 76 8.02 -2.51 0.53
CA THR A 76 6.81 -2.80 -0.24
C THR A 76 5.99 -3.92 0.40
N ILE A 77 6.64 -5.01 0.81
CA ILE A 77 6.00 -6.13 1.52
C ILE A 77 5.39 -5.65 2.85
N GLN A 78 6.14 -4.84 3.62
CA GLN A 78 5.69 -4.29 4.90
C GLN A 78 4.48 -3.35 4.73
N MET A 79 4.48 -2.55 3.66
CA MET A 79 3.34 -1.69 3.30
C MET A 79 2.09 -2.52 2.98
N ILE A 80 2.22 -3.58 2.17
CA ILE A 80 1.11 -4.48 1.84
C ILE A 80 0.57 -5.16 3.11
N ALA A 81 1.45 -5.68 3.97
CA ALA A 81 1.06 -6.30 5.23
C ALA A 81 0.29 -5.32 6.14
N SER A 82 0.76 -4.08 6.24
CA SER A 82 0.11 -3.03 7.05
C SER A 82 -1.27 -2.65 6.48
N ILE A 83 -1.41 -2.65 5.16
CA ILE A 83 -2.71 -2.42 4.50
C ILE A 83 -3.65 -3.59 4.76
N MET A 84 -3.19 -4.83 4.63
CA MET A 84 -3.99 -6.04 4.90
C MET A 84 -4.44 -6.12 6.36
N ASP A 85 -3.57 -5.75 7.31
CA ASP A 85 -3.92 -5.67 8.74
C ASP A 85 -4.96 -4.56 9.02
N GLY A 86 -4.88 -3.46 8.28
CA GLY A 86 -5.84 -2.35 8.34
C GLY A 86 -7.14 -2.58 7.57
N MET A 87 -7.25 -3.66 6.78
CA MET A 87 -8.51 -4.05 6.16
C MET A 87 -9.40 -4.62 7.24
N LYS A 88 -10.35 -3.82 7.72
CA LYS A 88 -11.44 -4.35 8.54
C LYS A 88 -12.14 -5.44 7.74
N GLU A 89 -12.25 -6.62 8.33
CA GLU A 89 -13.30 -7.55 7.97
C GLU A 89 -14.61 -6.76 8.11
N ASP A 90 -15.23 -6.37 7.01
CA ASP A 90 -16.68 -6.25 7.01
C ASP A 90 -17.14 -7.69 7.24
N SER A 91 -17.23 -8.07 8.51
CA SER A 91 -18.04 -9.19 8.97
C SER A 91 -19.47 -8.83 8.56
N ALA A 92 -19.79 -9.10 7.30
CA ALA A 92 -21.15 -9.17 6.76
C ALA A 92 -21.92 -10.38 7.33
N TYR A 93 -21.51 -10.85 8.50
CA TYR A 93 -22.10 -11.90 9.30
C TYR A 93 -21.96 -11.49 10.78
N ASP A 94 -22.58 -10.37 11.14
CA ASP A 94 -23.13 -10.20 12.47
C ASP A 94 -24.46 -9.44 12.32
N GLU A 95 -25.54 -10.16 12.64
CA GLU A 95 -27.00 -9.91 12.53
C GLU A 95 -27.72 -10.22 11.21
#